data_AF-X0V5C6-F1
#
_entry.id   AF-X0V5C6-F1
#
_cell.length_a   1.000
_cell.length_b   1.000
_cell.length_c   1.000
_cell.angle_alpha   90.00
_cell.angle_beta   90.00
_cell.angle_gamma   90.00
#
_symmetry.space_group_name_H-M   'P 1'
#
loop_
_entity.id
_entity.type
_entity.pdbx_description
1 polymer ?
#
loop_
_entity_poly.entity_id
_entity_poly.type
_entity_poly.pdbx_seq_one_letter_code
_entity_poly.pdbx_strand_id
1 'polypeptide(L)'
;MARWGADYGDPDAQAKPFAHCRTTGPDAKVKQLAWRNGYANPEFTDMVEKAALIEDRGERERVYIDLQKKWQQDGVFAILYQYSGNVGQKDKIKNFHLSALTETRLEYVTIED
;
A
#
# COMPACT_ATOMS: atom_id res chain seq x y z
N MET A 1 10.60 4.00 12.76
CA MET A 1 9.22 3.65 12.37
C MET A 1 8.96 4.19 10.98
N ALA A 2 8.50 3.38 10.05
CA ALA A 2 8.13 3.81 8.70
C ALA A 2 6.59 3.87 8.59
N ARG A 3 6.07 4.88 7.89
CA ARG A 3 4.65 4.95 7.49
C ARG A 3 4.56 4.64 6.01
N TRP A 4 3.50 3.93 5.64
CA TRP A 4 3.13 3.72 4.25
C TRP A 4 1.67 4.10 4.03
N GLY A 5 1.37 4.65 2.86
CA GLY A 5 0.02 4.94 2.38
C GLY A 5 -0.10 4.39 0.97
N ALA A 6 -1.26 3.83 0.62
CA ALA A 6 -1.48 3.26 -0.71
C ALA A 6 -1.65 4.38 -1.74
N ASP A 7 -0.87 4.33 -2.82
CA ASP A 7 -0.95 5.32 -3.91
C ASP A 7 -2.17 5.10 -4.83
N TYR A 8 -2.74 3.90 -4.81
CA TYR A 8 -3.91 3.51 -5.61
C TYR A 8 -4.74 2.44 -4.89
N GLY A 9 -6.02 2.34 -5.23
CA GLY A 9 -7.03 1.52 -4.53
C GLY A 9 -6.96 0.02 -4.81
N ASP A 10 -5.75 -0.53 -4.91
CA ASP A 10 -5.51 -1.93 -5.27
C ASP A 10 -4.60 -2.60 -4.21
N PRO A 11 -4.84 -3.88 -3.83
CA PRO A 11 -4.00 -4.57 -2.85
C PRO A 11 -2.51 -4.65 -3.21
N ASP A 12 -2.15 -4.60 -4.50
CA ASP A 12 -0.75 -4.58 -4.96
C ASP A 12 0.02 -3.37 -4.41
N ALA A 13 -0.67 -2.24 -4.20
CA ALA A 13 -0.10 -1.02 -3.61
C ALA A 13 0.41 -1.23 -2.17
N GLN A 14 -0.05 -2.29 -1.50
CA GLN A 14 0.44 -2.73 -0.20
C GLN A 14 1.36 -3.95 -0.32
N ALA A 15 1.07 -4.89 -1.22
CA ALA A 15 1.83 -6.13 -1.32
C ALA A 15 3.26 -5.89 -1.83
N LYS A 16 3.45 -5.10 -2.91
CA LYS A 16 4.77 -4.84 -3.48
C LYS A 16 5.74 -4.18 -2.49
N PRO A 17 5.37 -3.08 -1.81
CA PRO A 17 6.31 -2.41 -0.92
C PRO A 17 6.83 -3.31 0.20
N PHE A 18 5.95 -4.12 0.78
CA PHE A 18 6.25 -4.90 1.99
C PHE A 18 6.73 -6.33 1.72
N ALA A 19 6.39 -6.93 0.58
CA ALA A 19 6.65 -8.34 0.31
C ALA A 19 7.42 -8.63 -1.00
N HIS A 20 7.56 -7.65 -1.91
CA HIS A 20 8.29 -7.84 -3.16
C HIS A 20 9.76 -7.41 -3.02
N CYS A 21 10.66 -8.38 -2.88
CA CYS A 21 12.09 -8.19 -2.99
C CYS A 21 12.78 -9.53 -3.24
N ARG A 22 13.33 -9.74 -4.45
CA ARG A 22 14.05 -10.98 -4.78
C ARG A 22 15.53 -10.96 -4.35
N THR A 23 16.10 -9.76 -4.28
CA THR A 23 17.50 -9.48 -3.93
C THR A 23 17.58 -8.10 -3.31
N THR A 24 18.48 -7.91 -2.35
CA THR A 24 18.81 -6.61 -1.74
C THR A 24 19.98 -5.91 -2.44
N GLY A 25 20.49 -6.51 -3.52
CA GLY A 25 21.58 -5.97 -4.33
C GLY A 25 21.19 -4.77 -5.20
N PRO A 26 22.17 -4.16 -5.88
CA PRO A 26 21.96 -3.02 -6.78
C PRO A 26 21.10 -3.37 -8.01
N ASP A 27 21.03 -4.64 -8.37
CA ASP A 27 20.27 -5.23 -9.47
C ASP A 27 18.77 -5.44 -9.17
N ALA A 28 18.34 -5.18 -7.93
CA ALA A 28 16.94 -5.27 -7.55
C ALA A 28 16.04 -4.36 -8.42
N LYS A 29 15.04 -4.96 -9.08
CA LYS A 29 14.07 -4.24 -9.92
C LYS A 29 13.15 -3.30 -9.12
N VAL A 30 12.80 -3.69 -7.90
CA VAL A 30 11.92 -2.93 -7.00
C VAL A 30 12.69 -2.63 -5.72
N LYS A 31 12.90 -1.35 -5.42
CA LYS A 31 13.69 -0.85 -4.27
C LYS A 31 12.80 -0.15 -3.23
N GLN A 32 11.73 -0.83 -2.83
CA GLN A 32 10.73 -0.34 -1.85
C GLN A 32 11.03 -0.86 -0.43
N LEU A 33 10.05 -0.89 0.48
CA LEU A 33 10.28 -1.12 1.91
C LEU A 33 11.00 -2.43 2.22
N ALA A 34 10.63 -3.54 1.57
CA ALA A 34 11.32 -4.82 1.73
C ALA A 34 12.83 -4.69 1.43
N TRP A 35 13.20 -4.10 0.29
CA TRP A 35 14.60 -3.84 -0.09
C TRP A 35 15.30 -2.89 0.90
N ARG A 36 14.65 -1.77 1.28
CA ARG A 36 15.19 -0.78 2.21
C ARG A 36 15.49 -1.36 3.60
N ASN A 37 14.82 -2.45 3.97
CA ASN A 37 15.00 -3.15 5.24
C ASN A 37 15.80 -4.45 5.10
N GLY A 38 16.46 -4.68 3.96
CA GLY A 38 17.29 -5.87 3.77
C GLY A 38 16.49 -7.18 3.71
N TYR A 39 15.18 -7.12 3.46
CA TYR A 39 14.29 -8.27 3.44
C TYR A 39 14.07 -8.77 2.02
N ALA A 40 14.83 -9.79 1.61
CA ALA A 40 14.59 -10.52 0.37
C ALA A 40 13.82 -11.81 0.62
N ASN A 41 12.71 -11.99 -0.10
CA ASN A 41 11.91 -13.21 -0.08
C ASN A 41 11.41 -13.51 -1.53
N PRO A 42 12.09 -14.42 -2.25
CA PRO A 42 11.69 -14.78 -3.61
C PRO A 42 10.30 -15.41 -3.73
N GLU A 43 9.86 -16.19 -2.73
CA GLU A 43 8.54 -16.83 -2.73
C GLU A 43 7.43 -15.78 -2.68
N PHE A 44 7.50 -14.85 -1.71
CA PHE A 44 6.51 -13.78 -1.61
C PHE A 44 6.57 -12.85 -2.83
N THR A 45 7.75 -12.63 -3.39
CA THR A 45 7.91 -11.91 -4.65
C THR A 45 7.11 -12.58 -5.78
N ASP A 46 7.22 -13.91 -5.93
CA ASP A 46 6.45 -14.66 -6.95
C ASP A 46 4.94 -14.61 -6.69
N MET A 47 4.51 -14.69 -5.43
CA MET A 47 3.09 -14.56 -5.08
C MET A 47 2.54 -13.17 -5.43
N VAL A 48 3.29 -12.10 -5.15
CA VAL A 48 2.91 -10.72 -5.47
C VAL A 48 2.77 -10.54 -6.98
N GLU A 49 3.78 -10.95 -7.76
CA GLU A 49 3.77 -10.83 -9.22
C GLU A 49 2.62 -11.64 -9.85
N LYS A 50 2.37 -12.86 -9.36
CA LYS A 50 1.23 -13.66 -9.81
C LYS A 50 -0.09 -12.95 -9.51
N ALA A 51 -0.27 -12.46 -8.28
CA ALA A 51 -1.53 -11.83 -7.85
C ALA A 51 -1.87 -10.56 -8.65
N ALA A 52 -0.87 -9.84 -9.15
CA ALA A 52 -1.06 -8.67 -9.99
C ALA A 52 -1.68 -8.99 -11.36
N LEU A 53 -1.58 -10.25 -11.82
CA LEU A 53 -2.04 -10.70 -13.14
C LEU A 53 -3.36 -11.48 -13.10
N ILE A 54 -3.91 -11.77 -11.93
CA ILE A 54 -5.17 -12.50 -11.79
C ILE A 54 -6.35 -11.55 -12.10
N GLU A 55 -7.15 -11.88 -13.11
CA GLU A 55 -8.33 -11.10 -13.47
C GLU A 55 -9.55 -11.42 -12.60
N ASP A 56 -9.74 -12.69 -12.23
CA ASP A 56 -10.85 -13.08 -11.35
C ASP A 56 -10.67 -12.49 -9.95
N ARG A 57 -11.57 -11.60 -9.56
CA ARG A 57 -11.50 -10.88 -8.28
C ARG A 57 -11.50 -11.83 -7.09
N GLY A 58 -12.30 -12.89 -7.12
CA GLY A 58 -12.42 -13.83 -6.00
C GLY A 58 -11.15 -14.66 -5.82
N GLU A 59 -10.52 -15.10 -6.91
CA GLU A 59 -9.23 -15.76 -6.90
C GLU A 59 -8.13 -14.81 -6.41
N ARG A 60 -8.10 -13.59 -6.96
CA ARG A 60 -7.11 -12.58 -6.59
C ARG A 60 -7.16 -12.24 -5.10
N GLU A 61 -8.36 -12.09 -4.55
CA GLU A 61 -8.58 -11.89 -3.11
C GLU A 61 -8.03 -13.05 -2.28
N ARG A 62 -8.33 -14.30 -2.65
CA ARG A 62 -7.81 -15.48 -1.94
C ARG A 62 -6.29 -15.53 -1.95
N VAL A 63 -5.64 -15.21 -3.08
CA VAL A 63 -4.18 -15.18 -3.18
C VAL A 63 -3.57 -14.09 -2.30
N TYR A 64 -4.13 -12.87 -2.28
CA TYR A 64 -3.63 -11.82 -1.40
C TYR A 64 -3.85 -12.12 0.08
N ILE A 65 -4.96 -12.77 0.46
CA ILE A 65 -5.20 -13.21 1.84
C ILE A 65 -4.17 -14.27 2.26
N ASP A 66 -3.88 -15.25 1.40
CA ASP A 66 -2.85 -16.26 1.69
C ASP A 66 -1.46 -15.63 1.83
N LEU A 67 -1.07 -14.76 0.90
CA LEU A 67 0.17 -13.99 0.97
C LEU A 67 0.26 -13.19 2.27
N GLN A 68 -0.80 -12.47 2.64
CA GLN A 68 -0.81 -11.64 3.84
C GLN A 68 -0.62 -12.49 5.10
N LYS A 69 -1.29 -13.65 5.20
CA LYS A 69 -1.15 -14.55 6.36
C LYS A 69 0.27 -15.08 6.50
N LYS A 70 0.87 -15.56 5.41
CA LYS A 70 2.26 -16.03 5.40
C LYS A 70 3.23 -14.90 5.75
N TRP A 71 3.02 -13.73 5.16
CA TRP A 71 3.85 -12.56 5.45
C TRP A 71 3.73 -12.07 6.90
N GLN A 72 2.56 -12.18 7.53
CA GLN A 72 2.40 -11.86 8.95
C GLN A 72 3.10 -12.87 9.87
N GLN A 73 3.26 -14.13 9.44
CA GLN A 73 3.94 -15.17 10.20
C GLN A 73 5.45 -15.13 10.03
N ASP A 74 5.93 -14.98 8.79
CA ASP A 74 7.32 -15.19 8.41
C ASP A 74 8.05 -13.88 8.02
N GLY A 75 7.32 -12.78 7.88
CA GLY A 75 7.86 -11.49 7.49
C GLY A 75 8.59 -10.76 8.62
N VAL A 76 9.42 -9.78 8.26
CA VAL A 76 10.27 -9.04 9.22
C VAL A 76 9.63 -7.79 9.80
N PHE A 77 8.39 -7.48 9.40
CA PHE A 77 7.71 -6.24 9.78
C PHE A 77 6.72 -6.49 10.92
N ALA A 78 6.83 -5.70 11.98
CA ALA A 78 5.77 -5.58 12.97
C ALA A 78 4.81 -4.45 12.55
N ILE A 79 3.58 -4.81 12.17
CA ILE A 79 2.51 -3.82 11.92
C ILE A 79 1.93 -3.38 13.26
N LEU A 80 1.97 -2.08 13.53
CA LEU A 80 1.51 -1.51 14.79
C LEU A 80 0.10 -0.91 14.67
N TYR A 81 -0.09 0.01 13.72
CA TYR A 81 -1.30 0.82 13.60
C TYR A 81 -1.63 1.12 12.15
N GLN A 82 -2.91 1.30 11.86
CA GLN A 82 -3.38 2.00 10.67
C GLN A 82 -3.61 3.46 11.05
N TYR A 83 -3.00 4.39 10.32
CA TYR A 83 -3.19 5.82 10.59
C TYR A 83 -4.64 6.21 10.34
N SER A 84 -5.25 6.85 11.35
CA SER A 84 -6.51 7.58 11.23
C SER A 84 -6.22 9.04 11.58
N GLY A 85 -6.67 9.97 10.74
CA GLY A 85 -6.40 11.39 10.86
C GLY A 85 -7.68 12.21 10.74
N ASN A 86 -7.66 13.39 11.37
CA ASN A 86 -8.73 14.37 11.26
C ASN A 86 -8.21 15.60 10.50
N VAL A 87 -9.09 16.24 9.73
CA VAL A 87 -8.81 17.51 9.04
C VAL A 87 -9.70 18.59 9.64
N GLY A 88 -9.09 19.68 10.11
CA GLY A 88 -9.81 20.87 10.53
C GLY A 88 -10.18 21.73 9.32
N GLN A 89 -11.45 22.06 9.18
CA GLN A 89 -11.98 22.86 8.07
C GLN A 89 -12.68 24.09 8.61
N LYS A 90 -12.38 25.27 8.06
CA LYS A 90 -13.16 26.48 8.36
C LYS A 90 -14.55 26.36 7.75
N ASP A 91 -15.57 26.84 8.45
CA ASP A 91 -16.98 26.72 8.00
C ASP A 91 -17.23 27.29 6.61
N LYS A 92 -16.48 28.33 6.21
CA LYS A 92 -16.59 28.95 4.89
C LYS A 92 -16.03 28.11 3.73
N ILE A 93 -15.25 27.07 4.02
CA ILE A 93 -14.78 26.13 3.00
C ILE A 93 -15.91 25.16 2.73
N LYS A 94 -16.37 25.05 1.48
CA LYS A 94 -17.37 24.06 1.05
C LYS A 94 -16.77 23.14 0.01
N ASN A 95 -17.44 22.00 -0.20
CA ASN A 95 -17.10 21.00 -1.21
C ASN A 95 -15.66 20.42 -1.10
N PHE A 96 -15.04 20.55 0.07
CA PHE A 96 -13.82 19.84 0.39
C PHE A 96 -14.14 18.37 0.67
N HIS A 97 -13.55 17.48 -0.12
CA HIS A 97 -13.70 16.03 0.03
C HIS A 97 -12.33 15.40 0.28
N LEU A 98 -12.10 14.94 1.50
CA LEU A 98 -10.87 14.23 1.84
C LEU A 98 -10.79 12.93 1.03
N SER A 99 -9.75 12.81 0.21
CA SER A 99 -9.47 11.58 -0.53
C SER A 99 -8.90 10.49 0.36
N ALA A 100 -9.31 9.25 0.12
CA ALA A 100 -8.84 8.08 0.85
C ALA A 100 -7.45 7.57 0.41
N LEU A 101 -6.89 8.09 -0.71
CA LEU A 101 -5.65 7.59 -1.29
C LEU A 101 -4.58 8.68 -1.42
N THR A 102 -4.72 9.57 -2.39
CA THR A 102 -3.61 10.46 -2.79
C THR A 102 -3.96 11.94 -2.78
N GLU A 103 -5.08 12.34 -3.39
CA GLU A 103 -5.30 13.78 -3.62
C GLU A 103 -6.75 14.21 -3.39
N THR A 104 -6.90 15.27 -2.59
CA THR A 104 -8.15 16.03 -2.50
C THR A 104 -8.19 17.00 -3.68
N ARG A 105 -9.21 16.88 -4.51
CA ARG A 105 -9.43 17.75 -5.67
C ARG A 105 -9.84 19.15 -5.24
N LEU A 106 -8.89 20.08 -5.28
CA LEU A 106 -9.10 21.47 -4.86
C LEU A 106 -9.97 22.25 -5.85
N GLU A 107 -10.09 21.81 -7.09
CA GLU A 107 -10.92 22.44 -8.11
C GLU A 107 -12.42 22.45 -7.77
N TYR A 108 -12.86 21.58 -6.85
CA TYR A 108 -14.25 21.56 -6.37
C TYR A 108 -14.46 22.43 -5.14
N VAL A 109 -13.39 22.86 -4.48
CA VAL A 109 -13.46 23.61 -3.23
C VAL A 109 -13.92 25.03 -3.50
N THR A 110 -14.94 25.48 -2.77
CA THR A 110 -15.41 26.87 -2.79
C THR A 110 -15.20 27.53 -1.44
N ILE A 111 -15.02 28.85 -1.46
CA ILE A 111 -14.85 29.67 -0.27
C ILE A 111 -16.00 30.69 -0.25
N GLU A 112 -16.87 30.60 0.75
CA GLU A 112 -17.89 31.61 1.01
C GLU A 112 -17.27 32.85 1.65
N ASP A 113 -17.88 34.01 1.41
CA ASP A 113 -17.46 35.30 1.97
C ASP A 113 -17.68 35.38 3.49
#